data_AF-A0A536K257-F1
#
_entry.id   AF-A0A536K257-F1
#
_cell.length_a   1.000
_cell.length_b   1.000
_cell.length_c   1.000
_cell.angle_alpha   90.00
_cell.angle_beta   90.00
_cell.angle_gamma   90.00
#
_symmetry.space_group_name_H-M   'P 1'
#
loop_
_entity.id
_entity.type
_entity.pdbx_description
1 polymer ?
#
loop_
_entity_poly.entity_id
_entity_poly.type
_entity_poly.pdbx_seq_one_letter_code
_entity_poly.pdbx_strand_id
1 'polypeptide(L)'
;MGRRTARDTAKLIDEVARGDRLLEDIKDPQLRETVRLALRLHKDPYSAPDAKTRRRIRARVLFGLHPHSATLGDRLAVVFELLGRPTPYAMRALAVGLVVVAVGASTALVSAGTVAEDALYSVKITSEQVRLALAISPEDRAVVELSIAEHRLAEATTLATLGNEDDSIVATSEYGEHMANAAAELAQVESLQPETAALVVQLRQRIDEHRATAAAVVARLGEDPNRASAAAALAALAARGSPAADLSPAAAIAQDAADTADEAASVAERLAVPARVTFAPRSSTAPVQNRPAQDQKTPSGGAVTRTDGARPTEQVSKKERAAGVARKAADEAKAAAKKAKQGNRHTPAPKNQDQGESNNRDESNNRED
;
A
#
# COMPACT_ATOMS: atom_id res chain seq x y z
N MET A 1 40.10 20.60 -52.84
CA MET A 1 40.42 20.30 -51.43
C MET A 1 39.25 19.57 -50.81
N GLY A 2 39.39 18.28 -50.47
CA GLY A 2 38.29 17.49 -49.91
C GLY A 2 38.00 17.89 -48.46
N ARG A 3 36.74 18.21 -48.15
CA ARG A 3 36.27 18.44 -46.77
C ARG A 3 36.42 17.14 -46.00
N ARG A 4 37.46 17.05 -45.16
CA ARG A 4 37.57 15.93 -44.21
C ARG A 4 36.54 16.11 -43.12
N THR A 5 35.89 15.02 -42.75
CA THR A 5 34.78 15.07 -41.79
C THR A 5 35.32 14.93 -40.37
N ALA A 6 34.67 15.57 -39.38
CA ALA A 6 35.03 15.44 -37.97
C ALA A 6 35.00 13.99 -37.46
N ARG A 7 34.34 13.07 -38.18
CA ARG A 7 34.33 11.64 -37.88
C ARG A 7 35.67 10.97 -38.19
N ASP A 8 36.35 11.40 -39.25
CA ASP A 8 37.65 10.83 -39.65
C ASP A 8 38.73 11.16 -38.62
N THR A 9 38.67 12.38 -38.06
CA THR A 9 39.59 12.80 -37.00
C THR A 9 39.35 12.07 -35.69
N ALA A 10 38.09 11.83 -35.31
CA ALA A 10 37.76 11.07 -34.11
C ALA A 10 38.23 9.62 -34.20
N LYS A 11 38.01 8.97 -35.37
CA LYS A 11 38.47 7.60 -35.61
C LYS A 11 39.99 7.47 -35.50
N LEU A 12 40.73 8.44 -36.03
CA LEU A 12 42.20 8.46 -35.94
C LEU A 12 42.71 8.66 -34.50
N ILE A 13 42.00 9.46 -33.68
CA ILE A 13 42.34 9.61 -32.27
C ILE A 13 42.18 8.28 -31.54
N ASP A 14 41.09 7.55 -31.78
CA ASP A 14 40.85 6.25 -31.14
C ASP A 14 41.82 5.15 -31.59
N GLU A 15 42.19 5.11 -32.86
CA GLU A 15 43.18 4.15 -33.41
C GLU A 15 44.57 4.40 -32.79
N VAL A 16 44.98 5.66 -32.68
CA VAL A 16 46.28 6.02 -32.09
C VAL A 16 46.26 5.85 -30.57
N ALA A 17 45.15 6.15 -29.89
CA ALA A 17 45.01 5.94 -28.44
C ALA A 17 45.09 4.46 -28.04
N ARG A 18 44.57 3.56 -28.91
CA ARG A 18 44.67 2.10 -28.73
C ARG A 18 46.04 1.52 -29.10
N GLY A 19 46.89 2.29 -29.77
CA GLY A 19 48.19 1.83 -30.27
C GLY A 19 48.11 1.04 -31.58
N ASP A 20 46.93 1.00 -32.23
CA ASP A 20 46.71 0.30 -33.51
C ASP A 20 47.40 1.03 -34.68
N ARG A 21 47.76 2.31 -34.48
CA ARG A 21 48.43 3.14 -35.48
C ARG A 21 49.40 4.12 -34.83
N LEU A 22 50.57 4.32 -35.45
CA LEU A 22 51.55 5.30 -34.96
C LEU A 22 51.18 6.71 -35.42
N LEU A 23 51.47 7.71 -34.56
CA LEU A 23 51.29 9.14 -34.88
C LEU A 23 52.06 9.56 -36.14
N GLU A 24 53.17 8.88 -36.42
CA GLU A 24 54.06 9.17 -37.55
C GLU A 24 53.44 8.74 -38.89
N ASP A 25 52.51 7.78 -38.88
CA ASP A 25 51.83 7.26 -40.08
C ASP A 25 50.73 8.20 -40.62
N ILE A 26 50.48 9.31 -39.93
CA ILE A 26 49.55 10.35 -40.37
C ILE A 26 50.31 11.32 -41.27
N LYS A 27 50.11 11.16 -42.60
CA LYS A 27 50.79 11.96 -43.63
C LYS A 27 50.51 13.46 -43.55
N ASP A 28 49.38 13.85 -42.97
CA ASP A 28 49.01 15.26 -42.86
C ASP A 28 49.56 15.87 -41.55
N PRO A 29 50.44 16.90 -41.64
CA PRO A 29 51.06 17.51 -40.47
C PRO A 29 50.06 18.19 -39.55
N GLN A 30 49.01 18.84 -40.07
CA GLN A 30 48.01 19.54 -39.27
C GLN A 30 47.14 18.56 -38.49
N LEU A 31 46.77 17.45 -39.14
CA LEU A 31 45.99 16.40 -38.49
C LEU A 31 46.79 15.70 -37.40
N ARG A 32 48.07 15.43 -37.67
CA ARG A 32 48.99 14.84 -36.71
C ARG A 32 49.15 15.73 -35.46
N GLU A 33 49.27 17.04 -35.61
CA GLU A 33 49.30 17.97 -34.48
C GLU A 33 47.98 17.98 -33.70
N THR A 34 46.86 17.93 -34.40
CA THR A 34 45.52 17.90 -33.76
C THR A 34 45.33 16.63 -32.94
N VAL A 35 45.71 15.45 -33.48
CA VAL A 35 45.65 14.17 -32.77
C VAL A 35 46.64 14.16 -31.59
N ARG A 36 47.85 14.72 -31.77
CA ARG A 36 48.84 14.85 -30.69
C ARG A 36 48.33 15.72 -29.54
N LEU A 37 47.68 16.84 -29.85
CA LEU A 37 47.05 17.71 -28.85
C LEU A 37 45.88 17.01 -28.15
N ALA A 38 45.01 16.33 -28.90
CA ALA A 38 43.89 15.57 -28.33
C ALA A 38 44.35 14.47 -27.38
N LEU A 39 45.40 13.72 -27.73
CA LEU A 39 45.97 12.68 -26.86
C LEU A 39 46.66 13.26 -25.63
N ARG A 40 47.27 14.44 -25.75
CA ARG A 40 47.85 15.16 -24.60
C ARG A 40 46.76 15.62 -23.63
N LEU A 41 45.65 16.13 -24.16
CA LEU A 41 44.49 16.55 -23.38
C LEU A 41 43.80 15.35 -22.71
N HIS A 42 43.80 14.18 -23.35
CA HIS A 42 43.24 12.96 -22.78
C HIS A 42 44.13 12.29 -21.72
N LYS A 43 45.44 12.60 -21.71
CA LYS A 43 46.40 12.15 -20.70
C LYS A 43 46.32 12.92 -19.39
N ASP A 44 45.70 14.10 -19.36
CA ASP A 44 45.38 14.73 -18.09
C ASP A 44 44.38 13.83 -17.37
N PRO A 45 44.76 13.27 -16.19
CA PRO A 45 43.90 12.35 -15.48
C PRO A 45 42.60 13.08 -15.23
N TYR A 46 41.52 12.57 -15.81
CA TYR A 46 40.17 13.06 -15.59
C TYR A 46 40.04 13.18 -14.08
N SER A 47 40.04 14.41 -13.56
CA SER A 47 39.92 14.65 -12.13
C SER A 47 38.49 14.29 -11.79
N ALA A 48 38.29 13.00 -11.55
CA ALA A 48 37.00 12.45 -11.24
C ALA A 48 36.46 13.28 -10.08
N PRO A 49 35.24 13.80 -10.17
CA PRO A 49 34.67 14.58 -9.09
C PRO A 49 34.81 13.79 -7.79
N ASP A 50 35.33 14.43 -6.75
CA ASP A 50 35.47 13.88 -5.39
C ASP A 50 34.20 13.07 -5.06
N ALA A 51 34.35 11.96 -4.34
CA ALA A 51 33.25 11.18 -3.80
C ALA A 51 32.13 12.06 -3.18
N LYS A 52 32.48 13.16 -2.50
CA LYS A 52 31.51 14.14 -1.97
C LYS A 52 30.74 14.88 -3.06
N THR A 53 31.42 15.26 -4.15
CA THR A 53 30.81 15.92 -5.32
C THR A 53 29.93 14.94 -6.10
N ARG A 54 30.37 13.69 -6.30
CA ARG A 54 29.54 12.63 -6.89
C ARG A 54 28.29 12.37 -6.06
N ARG A 55 28.39 12.34 -4.73
CA ARG A 55 27.22 12.16 -3.86
C ARG A 55 26.23 13.31 -3.97
N ARG A 56 26.70 14.55 -4.08
CA ARG A 56 25.84 15.73 -4.32
C ARG A 56 25.18 15.73 -5.70
N ILE A 57 25.94 15.38 -6.75
CA ILE A 57 25.39 15.27 -8.11
C ILE A 57 24.34 14.16 -8.14
N ARG A 58 24.65 12.98 -7.58
CA ARG A 58 23.70 11.86 -7.52
C ARG A 58 22.45 12.20 -6.71
N ALA A 59 22.60 12.89 -5.58
CA ALA A 59 21.45 13.37 -4.81
C ALA A 59 20.60 14.35 -5.62
N ARG A 60 21.20 15.33 -6.31
CA ARG A 60 20.46 16.33 -7.09
C ARG A 60 19.79 15.74 -8.34
N VAL A 61 20.46 14.79 -9.01
CA VAL A 61 19.90 14.07 -10.17
C VAL A 61 18.79 13.13 -9.71
N LEU A 62 18.97 12.36 -8.63
CA LEU A 62 17.92 11.49 -8.10
C LEU A 62 16.73 12.29 -7.54
N PHE A 63 16.96 13.46 -6.94
CA PHE A 63 15.88 14.37 -6.53
C PHE A 63 15.14 14.96 -7.74
N GLY A 64 15.86 15.32 -8.81
CA GLY A 64 15.25 15.79 -10.06
C GLY A 64 14.56 14.69 -10.86
N LEU A 65 14.91 13.42 -10.62
CA LEU A 65 14.28 12.23 -11.18
C LEU A 65 13.20 11.64 -10.26
N HIS A 66 12.87 12.28 -9.13
CA HIS A 66 11.58 11.98 -8.51
C HIS A 66 10.54 12.39 -9.55
N PRO A 67 9.81 11.44 -10.16
CA PRO A 67 8.72 11.81 -11.04
C PRO A 67 7.84 12.72 -10.20
N HIS A 68 7.64 13.96 -10.66
CA HIS A 68 6.47 14.70 -10.20
C HIS A 68 5.33 13.72 -10.41
N SER A 69 4.73 13.27 -9.31
CA SER A 69 3.64 12.31 -9.35
C SER A 69 2.57 12.98 -10.19
N ALA A 70 2.53 12.62 -11.48
CA ALA A 70 1.53 13.11 -12.41
C ALA A 70 0.21 12.89 -11.71
N THR A 71 -0.42 14.00 -11.32
CA THR A 71 -1.64 14.00 -10.54
C THR A 71 -2.66 13.17 -11.32
N LEU A 72 -3.59 12.52 -10.62
CA LEU A 72 -4.61 11.68 -11.28
C LEU A 72 -5.32 12.46 -12.41
N GLY A 73 -5.45 13.78 -12.27
CA GLY A 73 -5.93 14.69 -13.32
C GLY A 73 -5.08 14.74 -14.59
N ASP A 74 -3.74 14.79 -14.49
CA ASP A 74 -2.83 14.77 -15.66
C ASP A 74 -2.90 13.42 -16.39
N ARG A 75 -3.02 12.32 -15.65
CA ARG A 75 -3.15 10.99 -16.24
C ARG A 75 -4.50 10.83 -16.94
N LEU A 76 -5.57 11.33 -16.33
CA LEU A 76 -6.90 11.36 -16.94
C LEU A 76 -6.93 12.28 -18.16
N ALA A 77 -6.27 13.44 -18.13
CA ALA A 77 -6.18 14.37 -19.26
C ALA A 77 -5.47 13.72 -20.46
N VAL A 78 -4.36 13.00 -20.25
CA VAL A 78 -3.68 12.28 -21.34
C VAL A 78 -4.55 11.17 -21.92
N VAL A 79 -5.27 10.42 -21.09
CA VAL A 79 -6.20 9.38 -21.56
C VAL A 79 -7.38 10.01 -22.32
N PHE A 80 -7.97 11.10 -21.80
CA PHE A 80 -9.06 11.81 -22.47
C PHE A 80 -8.61 12.47 -23.78
N GLU A 81 -7.39 13.01 -23.84
CA GLU A 81 -6.82 13.59 -25.06
C GLU A 81 -6.52 12.50 -26.10
N LEU A 82 -6.07 11.31 -25.68
CA LEU A 82 -5.93 10.15 -26.56
C LEU A 82 -7.28 9.64 -27.06
N LEU A 83 -8.32 9.63 -26.21
CA LEU A 83 -9.65 9.11 -26.53
C LEU A 83 -10.50 10.10 -27.35
N GLY A 84 -10.26 11.40 -27.16
CA GLY A 84 -10.97 12.49 -27.81
C GLY A 84 -10.47 12.82 -29.23
N ARG A 85 -9.31 12.29 -29.64
CA ARG A 85 -8.88 12.39 -31.04
C ARG A 85 -9.61 11.35 -31.90
N PRO A 86 -10.21 11.73 -33.04
CA PRO A 86 -10.87 10.81 -33.96
C PRO A 86 -9.82 9.96 -34.68
N THR A 87 -9.31 8.95 -33.98
CA THR A 87 -8.38 7.97 -34.50
C THR A 87 -9.15 6.76 -35.04
N PRO A 88 -8.73 6.19 -36.18
CA PRO A 88 -9.42 5.04 -36.78
C PRO A 88 -9.40 3.84 -35.82
N TYR A 89 -10.49 3.07 -35.81
CA TYR A 89 -10.76 1.94 -34.90
C TYR A 89 -9.60 0.93 -34.76
N ALA A 90 -8.74 0.81 -35.77
CA ALA A 90 -7.53 -0.02 -35.73
C ALA A 90 -6.54 0.38 -34.61
N MET A 91 -6.38 1.69 -34.34
CA MET A 91 -5.49 2.16 -33.26
C MET A 91 -6.06 1.87 -31.87
N ARG A 92 -7.40 1.87 -31.71
CA ARG A 92 -8.06 1.49 -30.45
C ARG A 92 -7.88 0.01 -30.15
N ALA A 93 -8.06 -0.85 -31.17
CA ALA A 93 -7.82 -2.28 -31.03
C ALA A 93 -6.35 -2.59 -30.71
N LEU A 94 -5.41 -1.85 -31.29
CA LEU A 94 -3.98 -1.99 -31.01
C LEU A 94 -3.64 -1.54 -29.59
N ALA A 95 -4.18 -0.41 -29.12
CA ALA A 95 -4.00 0.06 -27.75
C ALA A 95 -4.57 -0.92 -26.71
N VAL A 96 -5.78 -1.44 -26.92
CA VAL A 96 -6.39 -2.47 -26.07
C VAL A 96 -5.56 -3.75 -26.10
N GLY A 97 -5.11 -4.18 -27.29
CA GLY A 97 -4.23 -5.34 -27.44
C GLY A 97 -2.90 -5.17 -26.71
N LEU A 98 -2.30 -3.98 -26.74
CA LEU A 98 -1.05 -3.67 -26.04
C LEU A 98 -1.23 -3.70 -24.53
N VAL A 99 -2.36 -3.21 -24.00
CA VAL A 99 -2.69 -3.29 -22.58
C VAL A 99 -2.87 -4.75 -22.15
N VAL A 100 -3.60 -5.55 -22.93
CA VAL A 100 -3.80 -6.98 -22.64
C VAL A 100 -2.47 -7.75 -22.69
N VAL A 101 -1.61 -7.47 -23.66
CA VAL A 101 -0.28 -8.09 -23.78
C VAL A 101 0.66 -7.64 -22.64
N ALA A 102 0.63 -6.38 -22.24
CA ALA A 102 1.44 -5.88 -21.13
C ALA A 102 1.02 -6.52 -19.80
N VAL A 103 -0.28 -6.67 -19.56
CA VAL A 103 -0.80 -7.35 -18.37
C VAL A 103 -0.50 -8.85 -18.41
N GLY A 104 -0.64 -9.50 -19.58
CA GLY A 104 -0.36 -10.93 -19.76
C GLY A 104 1.13 -11.30 -19.70
N ALA A 105 2.03 -10.43 -20.15
CA ALA A 105 3.48 -10.68 -20.08
C ALA A 105 4.06 -10.52 -18.66
N SER A 106 3.35 -9.80 -17.78
CA SER A 106 3.78 -9.55 -16.41
C SER A 106 3.67 -10.78 -15.50
N THR A 107 2.84 -11.77 -15.86
CA THR A 107 2.66 -13.00 -15.05
C THR A 107 3.70 -14.07 -15.33
N ALA A 108 4.42 -14.00 -16.45
CA ALA A 108 5.32 -15.06 -16.91
C ALA A 108 6.78 -14.94 -16.42
N LEU A 109 7.19 -13.83 -15.79
CA LEU A 109 8.59 -13.59 -15.39
C LEU A 109 8.89 -13.84 -13.91
N VAL A 110 7.96 -14.39 -13.12
CA VAL A 110 8.20 -14.73 -11.71
C VAL A 110 8.72 -16.16 -11.58
N SER A 111 9.92 -16.40 -12.09
CA SER A 111 10.70 -17.60 -11.77
C SER A 111 12.19 -17.33 -11.86
N ALA A 112 12.69 -16.51 -10.94
CA ALA A 112 14.09 -16.53 -10.50
C ALA A 112 14.18 -15.69 -9.22
N GLY A 113 14.26 -16.36 -8.07
CA GLY A 113 14.07 -15.76 -6.77
C GLY A 113 15.11 -14.68 -6.42
N THR A 114 14.60 -13.49 -6.10
CA THR A 114 15.10 -12.57 -5.06
C THR A 114 14.00 -11.55 -4.79
N VAL A 115 13.41 -11.56 -3.58
CA VAL A 115 12.75 -10.41 -2.90
C VAL A 115 12.07 -9.40 -3.84
N ALA A 116 11.05 -9.85 -4.56
CA ALA A 116 10.18 -9.04 -5.41
C ALA A 116 8.80 -8.84 -4.75
N GLU A 117 8.75 -8.79 -3.41
CA GLU A 117 7.51 -8.76 -2.63
C GLU A 117 6.72 -7.45 -2.76
N ASP A 118 7.28 -6.36 -3.29
CA ASP A 118 6.61 -5.04 -3.24
C ASP A 118 6.11 -4.52 -4.61
N ALA A 119 6.76 -4.89 -5.71
CA ALA A 119 6.39 -4.36 -7.03
C ALA A 119 5.05 -4.92 -7.53
N LEU A 120 4.81 -6.23 -7.38
CA LEU A 120 3.55 -6.86 -7.79
C LEU A 120 2.41 -6.52 -6.83
N TYR A 121 2.71 -6.32 -5.55
CA TYR A 121 1.73 -5.89 -4.57
C TYR A 121 1.16 -4.51 -4.93
N SER A 122 2.01 -3.55 -5.32
CA SER A 122 1.55 -2.23 -5.80
C SER A 122 0.63 -2.31 -7.02
N VAL A 123 0.90 -3.22 -7.96
CA VAL A 123 0.04 -3.47 -9.14
C VAL A 123 -1.31 -4.05 -8.70
N LYS A 124 -1.30 -4.94 -7.71
CA LYS A 124 -2.51 -5.55 -7.17
C LYS A 124 -3.44 -4.52 -6.54
N ILE A 125 -2.92 -3.72 -5.60
CA ILE A 125 -3.68 -2.65 -4.95
C ILE A 125 -4.21 -1.65 -5.98
N THR A 126 -3.38 -1.30 -6.97
CA THR A 126 -3.82 -0.41 -8.07
C THR A 126 -4.97 -1.04 -8.87
N SER A 127 -4.91 -2.35 -9.15
CA SER A 127 -5.96 -3.05 -9.89
C SER A 127 -7.27 -3.13 -9.12
N GLU A 128 -7.21 -3.25 -7.80
CA GLU A 128 -8.38 -3.25 -6.91
C GLU A 128 -9.03 -1.85 -6.87
N GLN A 129 -8.21 -0.79 -6.76
CA GLN A 129 -8.70 0.59 -6.83
C GLN A 129 -9.35 0.93 -8.17
N VAL A 130 -8.81 0.41 -9.29
CA VAL A 130 -9.43 0.59 -10.61
C VAL A 130 -10.80 -0.09 -10.67
N ARG A 131 -10.94 -1.30 -10.12
CA ARG A 131 -12.25 -1.98 -10.06
C ARG A 131 -13.25 -1.20 -9.21
N LEU A 132 -12.81 -0.68 -8.07
CA LEU A 132 -13.65 0.13 -7.19
C LEU A 132 -14.07 1.45 -7.85
N ALA A 133 -13.18 2.08 -8.62
CA ALA A 133 -13.49 3.28 -9.40
C ALA A 133 -14.48 3.01 -10.56
N LEU A 134 -14.49 1.79 -11.09
CA LEU A 134 -15.41 1.36 -12.14
C LEU A 134 -16.76 0.86 -11.59
N ALA A 135 -16.86 0.56 -10.30
CA ALA A 135 -18.10 0.18 -9.65
C ALA A 135 -19.01 1.40 -9.46
N ILE A 136 -19.96 1.58 -10.38
CA ILE A 136 -20.86 2.73 -10.40
C ILE A 136 -21.96 2.58 -9.35
N SER A 137 -22.49 1.36 -9.18
CA SER A 137 -23.58 1.07 -8.24
C SER A 137 -23.03 0.77 -6.82
N PRO A 138 -23.76 1.12 -5.75
CA PRO A 138 -23.36 0.75 -4.38
C PRO A 138 -23.26 -0.78 -4.18
N GLU A 139 -24.08 -1.55 -4.89
CA GLU A 139 -24.06 -3.02 -4.88
C GLU A 139 -22.75 -3.54 -5.47
N ASP A 140 -22.34 -3.03 -6.64
CA ASP A 140 -21.06 -3.40 -7.26
C ASP A 140 -19.89 -3.01 -6.36
N ARG A 141 -19.96 -1.85 -5.70
CA ARG A 141 -18.92 -1.40 -4.74
C ARG A 141 -18.84 -2.34 -3.56
N ALA A 142 -19.97 -2.74 -2.99
CA ALA A 142 -20.01 -3.69 -1.89
C ALA A 142 -19.39 -5.04 -2.28
N VAL A 143 -19.66 -5.53 -3.49
CA VAL A 143 -19.05 -6.77 -4.00
C VAL A 143 -17.53 -6.63 -4.17
N VAL A 144 -17.05 -5.50 -4.69
CA VAL A 144 -15.61 -5.24 -4.82
C VAL A 144 -14.95 -5.17 -3.44
N GLU A 145 -15.50 -4.40 -2.51
CA GLU A 145 -14.99 -4.29 -1.13
C GLU A 145 -14.97 -5.65 -0.42
N LEU A 146 -16.01 -6.48 -0.60
CA LEU A 146 -16.02 -7.85 -0.08
C LEU A 146 -14.90 -8.71 -0.69
N SER A 147 -14.65 -8.60 -1.99
CA SER A 147 -13.55 -9.34 -2.63
C SER A 147 -12.17 -8.91 -2.12
N ILE A 148 -11.99 -7.62 -1.79
CA ILE A 148 -10.75 -7.11 -1.20
C ILE A 148 -10.60 -7.65 0.22
N ALA A 149 -11.67 -7.60 1.02
CA ALA A 149 -11.66 -8.19 2.36
C ALA A 149 -11.31 -9.68 2.33
N GLU A 150 -11.95 -10.48 1.47
CA GLU A 150 -11.60 -11.90 1.27
C GLU A 150 -10.10 -12.09 1.02
N HIS A 151 -9.52 -11.23 0.17
CA HIS A 151 -8.11 -11.27 -0.10
C HIS A 151 -7.26 -10.92 1.14
N ARG A 152 -7.61 -9.86 1.88
CA ARG A 152 -6.94 -9.46 3.13
C ARG A 152 -6.97 -10.54 4.20
N LEU A 153 -8.06 -11.28 4.31
CA LEU A 153 -8.14 -12.42 5.23
C LEU A 153 -7.19 -13.55 4.82
N ALA A 154 -7.15 -13.90 3.53
CA ALA A 154 -6.24 -14.93 3.03
C ALA A 154 -4.76 -14.52 3.24
N GLU A 155 -4.45 -13.25 3.03
CA GLU A 155 -3.13 -12.68 3.30
C GLU A 155 -2.80 -12.70 4.80
N ALA A 156 -3.70 -12.24 5.66
CA ALA A 156 -3.53 -12.24 7.11
C ALA A 156 -3.25 -13.65 7.65
N THR A 157 -4.06 -14.64 7.24
CA THR A 157 -3.86 -16.04 7.65
C THR A 157 -2.53 -16.61 7.17
N THR A 158 -2.12 -16.30 5.94
CA THR A 158 -0.81 -16.72 5.41
C THR A 158 0.34 -16.08 6.21
N LEU A 159 0.31 -14.76 6.41
CA LEU A 159 1.33 -14.03 7.17
C LEU A 159 1.42 -14.52 8.62
N ALA A 160 0.28 -14.82 9.26
CA ALA A 160 0.24 -15.40 10.59
C ALA A 160 0.95 -16.76 10.64
N THR A 161 0.67 -17.65 9.67
CA THR A 161 1.34 -18.97 9.62
C THR A 161 2.85 -18.87 9.36
N LEU A 162 3.29 -17.86 8.59
CA LEU A 162 4.71 -17.57 8.35
C LEU A 162 5.41 -16.91 9.54
N GLY A 163 4.68 -16.53 10.59
CA GLY A 163 5.23 -15.85 11.78
C GLY A 163 5.50 -14.36 11.55
N ASN A 164 4.95 -13.76 10.49
CA ASN A 164 5.05 -12.33 10.23
C ASN A 164 3.90 -11.60 10.93
N GLU A 165 3.99 -11.49 12.26
CA GLU A 165 2.88 -11.00 13.10
C GLU A 165 2.47 -9.57 12.76
N ASP A 166 3.44 -8.66 12.58
CA ASP A 166 3.16 -7.24 12.32
C ASP A 166 2.31 -7.07 11.05
N ASP A 167 2.68 -7.75 9.96
CA ASP A 167 1.99 -7.63 8.68
C ASP A 167 0.65 -8.39 8.70
N SER A 168 0.55 -9.50 9.46
CA SER A 168 -0.71 -10.20 9.70
C SER A 168 -1.73 -9.33 10.42
N ILE A 169 -1.29 -8.54 11.40
CA ILE A 169 -2.18 -7.64 12.15
C ILE A 169 -2.67 -6.52 11.24
N VAL A 170 -1.78 -5.93 10.43
CA VAL A 170 -2.16 -4.91 9.43
C VAL A 170 -3.22 -5.46 8.47
N ALA A 171 -2.98 -6.63 7.87
CA ALA A 171 -3.92 -7.26 6.95
C ALA A 171 -5.27 -7.58 7.63
N THR A 172 -5.27 -7.93 8.92
CA THR A 172 -6.51 -8.16 9.69
C THR A 172 -7.29 -6.85 9.94
N SER A 173 -6.60 -5.75 10.21
CA SER A 173 -7.24 -4.43 10.33
C SER A 173 -7.82 -3.95 9.00
N GLU A 174 -7.08 -4.10 7.89
CA GLU A 174 -7.57 -3.76 6.54
C GLU A 174 -8.76 -4.63 6.12
N TYR A 175 -8.79 -5.92 6.51
CA TYR A 175 -9.98 -6.75 6.36
C TYR A 175 -11.21 -6.12 7.02
N GLY A 176 -11.09 -5.67 8.27
CA GLY A 176 -12.19 -5.04 8.99
C GLY A 176 -12.65 -3.72 8.36
N GLU A 177 -11.72 -2.94 7.82
CA GLU A 177 -12.03 -1.72 7.05
C GLU A 177 -12.87 -2.02 5.80
N HIS A 178 -12.38 -2.88 4.91
CA HIS A 178 -13.08 -3.23 3.68
C HIS A 178 -14.44 -3.89 3.97
N MET A 179 -14.56 -4.65 5.05
CA MET A 179 -15.85 -5.19 5.48
C MET A 179 -16.83 -4.15 5.99
N ALA A 180 -16.35 -3.17 6.75
CA ALA A 180 -17.19 -2.07 7.19
C ALA A 180 -17.67 -1.22 5.99
N ASN A 181 -16.80 -0.98 4.99
CA ASN A 181 -17.15 -0.28 3.76
C ASN A 181 -18.19 -1.04 2.93
N ALA A 182 -17.98 -2.35 2.69
CA ALA A 182 -18.94 -3.18 1.96
C ALA A 182 -20.35 -3.13 2.60
N ALA A 183 -20.40 -3.27 3.92
CA ALA A 183 -21.65 -3.21 4.67
C ALA A 183 -22.27 -1.81 4.68
N ALA A 184 -21.47 -0.74 4.69
CA ALA A 184 -21.96 0.63 4.60
C ALA A 184 -22.53 0.98 3.21
N GLU A 185 -22.00 0.39 2.14
CA GLU A 185 -22.60 0.52 0.80
C GLU A 185 -23.93 -0.24 0.71
N LEU A 186 -24.02 -1.46 1.24
CA LEU A 186 -25.29 -2.20 1.29
C LEU A 186 -26.35 -1.52 2.17
N ALA A 187 -25.96 -0.92 3.30
CA ALA A 187 -26.88 -0.21 4.18
C ALA A 187 -27.57 0.99 3.50
N GLN A 188 -26.92 1.60 2.49
CA GLN A 188 -27.52 2.68 1.71
C GLN A 188 -28.61 2.18 0.75
N VAL A 189 -28.46 0.95 0.25
CA VAL A 189 -29.42 0.37 -0.70
C VAL A 189 -30.54 -0.38 0.02
N GLU A 190 -30.25 -0.98 1.18
CA GLU A 190 -31.24 -1.68 2.03
C GLU A 190 -32.45 -0.79 2.35
N SER A 191 -32.24 0.52 2.51
CA SER A 191 -33.33 1.48 2.77
C SER A 191 -34.15 1.84 1.52
N LEU A 192 -33.61 1.59 0.32
CA LEU A 192 -34.21 1.99 -0.96
C LEU A 192 -34.86 0.79 -1.69
N GLN A 193 -34.31 -0.41 -1.55
CA GLN A 193 -34.71 -1.58 -2.33
C GLN A 193 -34.76 -2.85 -1.46
N PRO A 194 -35.94 -3.44 -1.22
CA PRO A 194 -36.06 -4.66 -0.41
C PRO A 194 -35.38 -5.89 -1.04
N GLU A 195 -35.13 -5.88 -2.35
CA GLU A 195 -34.40 -6.95 -3.05
C GLU A 195 -32.95 -7.11 -2.55
N THR A 196 -32.36 -6.04 -1.98
CA THR A 196 -31.02 -6.12 -1.39
C THR A 196 -30.93 -6.92 -0.10
N ALA A 197 -32.06 -7.28 0.52
CA ALA A 197 -32.08 -8.19 1.66
C ALA A 197 -31.40 -9.54 1.34
N ALA A 198 -31.54 -10.03 0.10
CA ALA A 198 -30.87 -11.25 -0.35
C ALA A 198 -29.33 -11.10 -0.37
N LEU A 199 -28.83 -9.94 -0.80
CA LEU A 199 -27.38 -9.65 -0.82
C LEU A 199 -26.82 -9.54 0.60
N VAL A 200 -27.57 -8.93 1.53
CA VAL A 200 -27.14 -8.85 2.94
C VAL A 200 -27.09 -10.23 3.60
N VAL A 201 -28.03 -11.13 3.27
CA VAL A 201 -27.99 -12.53 3.71
C VAL A 201 -26.78 -13.26 3.13
N GLN A 202 -26.46 -13.07 1.85
CA GLN A 202 -25.26 -13.65 1.23
C GLN A 202 -23.97 -13.13 1.88
N LEU A 203 -23.88 -11.82 2.14
CA LEU A 203 -22.75 -11.22 2.82
C LEU A 203 -22.57 -11.83 4.22
N ARG A 204 -23.66 -12.00 4.97
CA ARG A 204 -23.63 -12.62 6.30
C ARG A 204 -23.10 -14.06 6.24
N GLN A 205 -23.54 -14.84 5.27
CA GLN A 205 -23.04 -16.20 5.07
C GLN A 205 -21.52 -16.20 4.81
N ARG A 206 -21.03 -15.32 3.93
CA ARG A 206 -19.59 -15.18 3.65
C ARG A 206 -18.79 -14.79 4.90
N ILE A 207 -19.32 -13.88 5.71
CA ILE A 207 -18.70 -13.49 6.98
C ILE A 207 -18.61 -14.69 7.94
N ASP A 208 -19.66 -15.51 8.03
CA ASP A 208 -19.63 -16.69 8.88
C ASP A 208 -18.60 -17.73 8.39
N GLU A 209 -18.42 -17.89 7.08
CA GLU A 209 -17.35 -18.69 6.46
C GLU A 209 -15.95 -18.13 6.81
N HIS A 210 -15.78 -16.80 6.75
CA HIS A 210 -14.54 -16.13 7.14
C HIS A 210 -14.20 -16.33 8.61
N ARG A 211 -15.20 -16.20 9.49
CA ARG A 211 -15.05 -16.43 10.93
C ARG A 211 -14.65 -17.87 11.23
N ALA A 212 -15.28 -18.84 10.57
CA ALA A 212 -14.92 -20.25 10.71
C ALA A 212 -13.47 -20.51 10.28
N THR A 213 -13.04 -19.87 9.17
CA THR A 213 -11.65 -19.95 8.68
C THR A 213 -10.68 -19.32 9.68
N ALA A 214 -10.97 -18.13 10.20
CA ALA A 214 -10.15 -17.45 11.20
C ALA A 214 -10.05 -18.28 12.49
N ALA A 215 -11.16 -18.83 12.99
CA ALA A 215 -11.19 -19.69 14.17
C ALA A 215 -10.30 -20.94 14.00
N ALA A 216 -10.36 -21.59 12.83
CA ALA A 216 -9.53 -22.74 12.52
C ALA A 216 -8.03 -22.39 12.49
N VAL A 217 -7.67 -21.19 12.01
CA VAL A 217 -6.29 -20.72 12.01
C VAL A 217 -5.84 -20.37 13.43
N VAL A 218 -6.65 -19.66 14.21
CA VAL A 218 -6.37 -19.34 15.62
C VAL A 218 -6.10 -20.60 16.43
N ALA A 219 -6.90 -21.65 16.26
CA ALA A 219 -6.71 -22.93 16.95
C ALA A 219 -5.34 -23.57 16.64
N ARG A 220 -4.85 -23.43 15.39
CA ARG A 220 -3.52 -23.93 14.99
C ARG A 220 -2.38 -23.07 15.51
N LEU A 221 -2.58 -21.75 15.56
CA LEU A 221 -1.55 -20.80 16.00
C LEU A 221 -1.36 -20.82 17.53
N GLY A 222 -2.39 -21.21 18.29
CA GLY A 222 -2.36 -21.23 19.76
C GLY A 222 -1.31 -22.18 20.38
N GLU A 223 -0.71 -23.06 19.58
CA GLU A 223 0.37 -23.95 20.01
C GLU A 223 1.74 -23.25 20.07
N ASP A 224 1.91 -22.10 19.40
CA ASP A 224 3.19 -21.39 19.28
C ASP A 224 3.16 -20.01 19.97
N PRO A 225 3.90 -19.82 21.08
CA PRO A 225 3.99 -18.54 21.78
C PRO A 225 4.48 -17.39 20.91
N ASN A 226 5.27 -17.67 19.85
CA ASN A 226 5.80 -16.63 18.96
C ASN A 226 4.77 -16.13 17.94
N ARG A 227 3.57 -16.74 17.91
CA ARG A 227 2.47 -16.35 17.03
C ARG A 227 1.24 -15.86 17.81
N ALA A 228 1.41 -15.62 19.12
CA ALA A 228 0.33 -15.24 20.01
C ALA A 228 -0.34 -13.92 19.60
N SER A 229 0.41 -12.97 19.04
CA SER A 229 -0.11 -11.66 18.65
C SER A 229 -0.94 -11.77 17.38
N ALA A 230 -0.45 -12.52 16.39
CA ALA A 230 -1.22 -12.80 15.17
C ALA A 230 -2.50 -13.61 15.48
N ALA A 231 -2.40 -14.60 16.37
CA ALA A 231 -3.55 -15.36 16.85
C ALA A 231 -4.56 -14.46 17.57
N ALA A 232 -4.12 -13.50 18.39
CA ALA A 232 -5.01 -12.55 19.06
C ALA A 232 -5.75 -11.64 18.07
N ALA A 233 -5.08 -11.14 17.02
CA ALA A 233 -5.73 -10.33 16.00
C ALA A 233 -6.78 -11.13 15.19
N LEU A 234 -6.46 -12.36 14.78
CA LEU A 234 -7.43 -13.23 14.11
C LEU A 234 -8.55 -13.73 15.05
N ALA A 235 -8.27 -13.82 16.35
CA ALA A 235 -9.28 -14.19 17.34
C ALA A 235 -10.36 -13.11 17.47
N ALA A 236 -10.03 -11.82 17.32
CA ALA A 236 -11.01 -10.74 17.27
C ALA A 236 -12.05 -10.95 16.16
N LEU A 237 -11.60 -11.41 14.99
CA LEU A 237 -12.47 -11.75 13.88
C LEU A 237 -13.32 -13.00 14.18
N ALA A 238 -12.72 -14.05 14.73
CA ALA A 238 -13.41 -15.28 15.07
C ALA A 238 -14.46 -15.10 16.19
N ALA A 239 -14.18 -14.20 17.13
CA ALA A 239 -14.96 -13.97 18.33
C ALA A 239 -16.02 -12.89 18.09
N ARG A 240 -17.03 -13.14 17.25
CA ARG A 240 -18.21 -12.27 17.25
C ARG A 240 -19.50 -12.94 16.84
N GLY A 241 -20.52 -12.63 17.64
CA GLY A 241 -21.85 -13.20 17.58
C GLY A 241 -22.80 -12.43 18.48
N SER A 242 -23.63 -11.61 17.84
CA SER A 242 -25.02 -11.25 18.18
C SER A 242 -25.26 -9.85 17.62
N PRO A 243 -26.09 -9.70 16.58
CA PRO A 243 -26.39 -8.39 16.04
C PRO A 243 -27.02 -7.52 17.13
N ALA A 244 -26.56 -6.28 17.26
CA ALA A 244 -27.22 -5.31 18.13
C ALA A 244 -28.69 -5.17 17.67
N ALA A 245 -29.64 -5.35 18.59
CA ALA A 245 -31.07 -5.43 18.29
C ALA A 245 -31.64 -4.17 17.61
N ASP A 246 -30.95 -3.04 17.71
CA ASP A 246 -31.41 -1.73 17.24
C ASP A 246 -30.80 -1.30 15.88
N LEU A 247 -30.01 -2.15 15.24
CA LEU A 247 -29.34 -1.83 13.97
C LEU A 247 -29.95 -2.61 12.80
N SER A 248 -29.95 -2.01 11.60
CA SER A 248 -30.24 -2.78 10.39
C SER A 248 -29.18 -3.89 10.24
N PRO A 249 -29.51 -5.02 9.60
CA PRO A 249 -28.57 -6.10 9.36
C PRO A 249 -27.22 -5.63 8.77
N ALA A 250 -27.24 -4.75 7.76
CA ALA A 250 -26.02 -4.19 7.17
C ALA A 250 -25.27 -3.28 8.15
N ALA A 251 -25.97 -2.42 8.90
CA ALA A 251 -25.34 -1.56 9.90
C ALA A 251 -24.73 -2.35 11.08
N ALA A 252 -25.33 -3.49 11.45
CA ALA A 252 -24.78 -4.39 12.46
C ALA A 252 -23.48 -5.04 11.97
N ILE A 253 -23.43 -5.47 10.70
CA ILE A 253 -22.20 -5.99 10.07
C ILE A 253 -21.12 -4.91 10.04
N ALA A 254 -21.45 -3.68 9.64
CA ALA A 254 -20.47 -2.59 9.57
C ALA A 254 -19.87 -2.27 10.95
N GLN A 255 -20.70 -2.23 11.99
CA GLN A 255 -20.22 -2.06 13.36
C GLN A 255 -19.31 -3.22 13.80
N ASP A 256 -19.68 -4.45 13.44
CA ASP A 256 -18.90 -5.63 13.80
C ASP A 256 -17.49 -5.62 13.19
N ALA A 257 -17.43 -5.26 11.92
CA ALA A 257 -16.18 -5.11 11.18
C ALA A 257 -15.32 -3.97 11.74
N ALA A 258 -15.93 -2.85 12.12
CA ALA A 258 -15.23 -1.71 12.71
C ALA A 258 -14.59 -2.04 14.06
N ASP A 259 -15.29 -2.78 14.91
CA ASP A 259 -14.72 -3.19 16.19
C ASP A 259 -13.61 -4.25 16.01
N THR A 260 -13.74 -5.14 15.01
CA THR A 260 -12.69 -6.11 14.66
C THR A 260 -11.41 -5.37 14.26
N ALA A 261 -11.51 -4.32 13.44
CA ALA A 261 -10.38 -3.49 13.05
C ALA A 261 -9.75 -2.77 14.26
N ASP A 262 -10.56 -2.27 15.20
CA ASP A 262 -10.08 -1.59 16.42
C ASP A 262 -9.38 -2.56 17.37
N GLU A 263 -9.89 -3.79 17.50
CA GLU A 263 -9.24 -4.81 18.33
C GLU A 263 -7.89 -5.23 17.73
N ALA A 264 -7.81 -5.44 16.41
CA ALA A 264 -6.55 -5.68 15.71
C ALA A 264 -5.57 -4.50 15.86
N ALA A 265 -6.04 -3.25 15.77
CA ALA A 265 -5.23 -2.06 16.02
C ALA A 265 -4.71 -2.02 17.46
N SER A 266 -5.54 -2.38 18.45
CA SER A 266 -5.10 -2.45 19.85
C SER A 266 -4.01 -3.51 20.08
N VAL A 267 -4.03 -4.62 19.33
CA VAL A 267 -2.96 -5.63 19.34
C VAL A 267 -1.67 -5.02 18.78
N ALA A 268 -1.74 -4.31 17.64
CA ALA A 268 -0.57 -3.64 17.05
C ALA A 268 0.04 -2.59 17.99
N GLU A 269 -0.79 -1.78 18.65
CA GLU A 269 -0.32 -0.77 19.62
C GLU A 269 0.41 -1.41 20.80
N ARG A 270 -0.12 -2.52 21.35
CA ARG A 270 0.54 -3.27 22.42
C ARG A 270 1.91 -3.81 22.01
N LEU A 271 2.08 -4.18 20.75
CA LEU A 271 3.38 -4.61 20.21
C LEU A 271 4.35 -3.45 19.96
N ALA A 272 3.83 -2.28 19.59
CA ALA A 272 4.63 -1.10 19.29
C ALA A 272 5.18 -0.44 20.57
N VAL A 273 4.48 -0.53 21.70
CA VAL A 273 4.99 -0.06 22.98
C VAL A 273 6.17 -0.96 23.37
N PRO A 274 7.43 -0.48 23.34
CA PRO A 274 8.54 -1.28 23.82
C PRO A 274 8.23 -1.63 25.26
N ALA A 275 8.30 -2.92 25.61
CA ALA A 275 8.15 -3.37 26.99
C ALA A 275 9.08 -2.49 27.81
N ARG A 276 8.51 -1.48 28.47
CA ARG A 276 9.25 -0.51 29.26
C ARG A 276 9.88 -1.41 30.29
N VAL A 277 11.17 -1.67 30.12
CA VAL A 277 11.95 -2.46 31.07
C VAL A 277 11.70 -1.74 32.36
N THR A 278 10.78 -2.30 33.13
CA THR A 278 10.43 -1.80 34.43
C THR A 278 11.67 -2.23 35.17
N PHE A 279 12.68 -1.36 35.14
CA PHE A 279 13.81 -1.45 36.03
C PHE A 279 13.13 -1.43 37.38
N ALA A 280 12.92 -2.64 37.92
CA ALA A 280 12.44 -2.82 39.26
C ALA A 280 13.30 -1.86 40.08
N PRO A 281 12.72 -0.92 40.83
CA PRO A 281 13.51 -0.06 41.68
C PRO A 281 14.32 -1.03 42.54
N ARG A 282 15.64 -1.09 42.31
CA ARG A 282 16.53 -1.87 43.18
C ARG A 282 16.33 -1.23 44.54
N SER A 283 15.54 -1.89 45.39
CA SER A 283 15.51 -1.65 46.81
C SER A 283 16.92 -1.97 47.30
N SER A 284 17.79 -0.97 47.20
CA SER A 284 19.12 -0.96 47.76
C SER A 284 18.97 -0.80 49.26
N THR A 285 18.59 -1.89 49.92
CA THR A 285 18.81 -2.10 51.34
C THR A 285 19.70 -3.31 51.48
N ALA A 286 21.00 -3.11 51.23
CA ALA A 286 22.05 -3.98 51.75
C ALA A 286 23.08 -3.11 52.49
N PRO A 287 23.50 -3.52 53.70
CA PRO A 287 24.37 -2.73 54.55
C PRO A 287 25.82 -2.79 54.08
N VAL A 288 26.53 -1.71 54.37
CA VAL A 288 27.98 -1.55 54.21
C VAL A 288 28.70 -2.68 54.97
N GLN A 289 29.39 -3.56 54.24
CA GLN A 289 30.42 -4.42 54.80
C GLN A 289 31.74 -4.19 54.05
N ASN A 290 32.66 -3.53 54.77
CA ASN A 290 34.07 -3.39 54.40
C ASN A 290 34.72 -4.77 54.24
N ARG A 291 35.37 -5.02 53.10
CA ARG A 291 36.39 -6.07 53.00
C ARG A 291 37.54 -5.63 52.08
N PRO A 292 38.81 -5.80 52.49
CA PRO A 292 39.96 -5.32 51.74
C PRO A 292 40.41 -6.30 50.65
N ALA A 293 41.24 -5.75 49.77
CA ALA A 293 41.77 -6.28 48.53
C ALA A 293 42.40 -7.69 48.62
N GLN A 294 42.13 -8.50 47.60
CA GLN A 294 43.07 -9.51 47.13
C GLN A 294 43.12 -9.51 45.60
N ASP A 295 44.34 -9.33 45.11
CA ASP A 295 44.81 -9.55 43.75
C ASP A 295 44.44 -10.94 43.25
N GLN A 296 43.81 -11.03 42.08
CA GLN A 296 43.93 -12.21 41.22
C GLN A 296 43.90 -11.82 39.74
N LYS A 297 45.12 -11.71 39.22
CA LYS A 297 45.53 -11.96 37.82
C LYS A 297 44.91 -13.28 37.34
N THR A 298 44.35 -13.36 36.13
CA THR A 298 44.70 -14.21 34.94
C THR A 298 43.54 -14.17 33.90
N PRO A 299 43.64 -14.75 32.68
CA PRO A 299 43.93 -14.01 31.46
C PRO A 299 42.78 -13.95 30.45
N SER A 300 42.97 -12.99 29.55
CA SER A 300 42.28 -12.76 28.28
C SER A 300 42.27 -14.00 27.38
N GLY A 301 41.07 -14.41 26.94
CA GLY A 301 40.82 -15.40 25.90
C GLY A 301 39.62 -14.95 25.06
N GLY A 302 39.85 -13.98 24.17
CA GLY A 302 38.82 -13.37 23.34
C GLY A 302 38.39 -14.27 22.19
N ALA A 303 37.27 -14.97 22.34
CA ALA A 303 36.50 -15.51 21.23
C ALA A 303 35.43 -14.47 20.83
N VAL A 304 35.72 -13.71 19.78
CA VAL A 304 34.78 -12.76 19.17
C VAL A 304 33.80 -13.54 18.31
N THR A 305 32.71 -14.02 18.90
CA THR A 305 31.51 -14.37 18.13
C THR A 305 30.84 -13.08 17.67
N ARG A 306 31.11 -12.67 16.42
CA ARG A 306 30.29 -11.71 15.70
C ARG A 306 28.91 -12.33 15.48
N THR A 307 28.00 -12.10 16.42
CA THR A 307 26.57 -12.19 16.16
C THR A 307 26.14 -10.91 15.46
N ASP A 308 25.72 -11.04 14.21
CA ASP A 308 25.07 -9.99 13.43
C ASP A 308 23.74 -9.59 14.10
N GLY A 309 23.85 -8.68 15.07
CA GLY A 309 22.70 -8.02 15.67
C GLY A 309 22.12 -7.02 14.66
N ALA A 310 21.05 -7.43 13.96
CA ALA A 310 20.17 -6.50 13.28
C ALA A 310 19.81 -5.34 14.22
N ARG A 311 19.96 -4.10 13.75
CA ARG A 311 19.91 -2.90 14.59
C ARG A 311 18.54 -2.78 15.27
N PRO A 312 18.45 -2.70 16.60
CA PRO A 312 17.19 -2.59 17.35
C PRO A 312 16.29 -1.42 16.90
N THR A 313 16.89 -0.39 16.31
CA THR A 313 16.18 0.81 15.83
C THR A 313 15.25 0.55 14.65
N GLU A 314 15.55 -0.47 13.83
CA GLU A 314 14.76 -0.75 12.62
C GLU A 314 13.46 -1.50 12.95
N GLN A 315 13.52 -2.47 13.86
CA GLN A 315 12.35 -3.24 14.29
C GLN A 315 11.30 -2.38 15.00
N VAL A 316 11.74 -1.44 15.86
CA VAL A 316 10.82 -0.49 16.52
C VAL A 316 10.07 0.34 15.48
N SER A 317 10.76 0.76 14.40
CA SER A 317 10.14 1.53 13.33
C SER A 317 9.11 0.74 12.51
N LYS A 318 9.29 -0.59 12.35
CA LYS A 318 8.31 -1.44 11.65
C LYS A 318 7.02 -1.56 12.47
N LYS A 319 7.13 -1.84 13.76
CA LYS A 319 5.97 -2.01 14.66
C LYS A 319 5.16 -0.73 14.80
N GLU A 320 5.83 0.42 14.92
CA GLU A 320 5.16 1.72 14.98
C GLU A 320 4.40 2.04 13.69
N ARG A 321 4.96 1.69 12.52
CA ARG A 321 4.25 1.81 11.24
C ARG A 321 3.04 0.88 11.17
N ALA A 322 3.19 -0.38 11.56
CA ALA A 322 2.09 -1.34 11.58
C ALA A 322 0.94 -0.86 12.47
N ALA A 323 1.25 -0.35 13.67
CA ALA A 323 0.26 0.25 14.56
C ALA A 323 -0.42 1.48 13.92
N GLY A 324 0.34 2.37 13.27
CA GLY A 324 -0.21 3.52 12.57
C GLY A 324 -1.16 3.15 11.43
N VAL A 325 -0.82 2.14 10.62
CA VAL A 325 -1.68 1.63 9.54
C VAL A 325 -2.93 0.96 10.11
N ALA A 326 -2.78 0.08 11.08
CA ALA A 326 -3.90 -0.61 11.72
C ALA A 326 -4.88 0.38 12.37
N ARG A 327 -4.36 1.45 13.02
CA ARG A 327 -5.19 2.51 13.61
C ARG A 327 -5.96 3.28 12.55
N LYS A 328 -5.31 3.62 11.44
CA LYS A 328 -5.96 4.29 10.31
C LYS A 328 -7.11 3.44 9.77
N ALA A 329 -6.89 2.15 9.54
CA ALA A 329 -7.92 1.22 9.08
C ALA A 329 -9.08 1.12 10.06
N ALA A 330 -8.81 1.07 11.37
CA ALA A 330 -9.84 1.08 12.41
C ALA A 330 -10.68 2.37 12.41
N ASP A 331 -10.05 3.53 12.24
CA ASP A 331 -10.76 4.81 12.19
C ASP A 331 -11.62 4.94 10.91
N GLU A 332 -11.13 4.44 9.76
CA GLU A 332 -11.89 4.35 8.51
C GLU A 332 -13.08 3.38 8.63
N ALA A 333 -12.88 2.21 9.24
CA ALA A 333 -13.94 1.26 9.51
C ALA A 333 -15.04 1.84 10.43
N LYS A 334 -14.65 2.59 11.47
CA LYS A 334 -15.59 3.32 12.35
C LYS A 334 -16.38 4.39 11.59
N ALA A 335 -15.74 5.09 10.65
CA ALA A 335 -16.41 6.06 9.79
C ALA A 335 -17.45 5.38 8.89
N ALA A 336 -17.13 4.22 8.31
CA ALA A 336 -18.04 3.41 7.51
C ALA A 336 -19.23 2.89 8.34
N ALA A 337 -18.98 2.37 9.54
CA ALA A 337 -20.04 1.96 10.46
C ALA A 337 -20.99 3.12 10.82
N LYS A 338 -20.45 4.32 11.03
CA LYS A 338 -21.26 5.52 11.27
C LYS A 338 -22.09 5.89 10.03
N LYS A 339 -21.52 5.79 8.83
CA LYS A 339 -22.23 6.00 7.55
C LYS A 339 -23.39 5.01 7.40
N ALA A 340 -23.15 3.72 7.69
CA ALA A 340 -24.19 2.67 7.65
C ALA A 340 -25.37 2.98 8.58
N LYS A 341 -25.09 3.44 9.81
CA LYS A 341 -26.13 3.85 10.78
C LYS A 341 -26.95 5.06 10.30
N GLN A 342 -26.32 5.98 9.56
CA GLN A 342 -26.98 7.18 9.03
C GLN A 342 -27.83 6.88 7.79
N GLY A 343 -27.40 5.95 6.93
CA GLY A 343 -28.17 5.51 5.76
C GLY A 343 -29.59 5.04 6.12
N ASN A 344 -29.74 4.41 7.29
CA ASN A 344 -31.05 3.97 7.80
C ASN A 344 -31.96 5.12 8.30
N ARG A 345 -31.41 6.30 8.60
CA ARG A 345 -32.17 7.45 9.14
C ARG A 345 -32.63 8.46 8.09
N HIS A 346 -32.08 8.39 6.88
CA HIS A 346 -32.25 9.43 5.88
C HIS A 346 -33.32 9.13 4.82
N THR A 347 -34.19 8.14 5.03
CA THR A 347 -35.44 8.05 4.26
C THR A 347 -36.37 9.13 4.83
N PRO A 348 -36.55 10.31 4.19
CA PRO A 348 -37.58 11.22 4.63
C PRO A 348 -38.89 10.43 4.55
N ALA A 349 -39.58 10.29 5.67
CA ALA A 349 -40.96 9.80 5.66
C ALA A 349 -41.67 10.58 4.54
N PRO A 350 -42.36 9.90 3.61
CA PRO A 350 -43.09 10.59 2.56
C PRO A 350 -43.91 11.65 3.27
N LYS A 351 -43.59 12.93 3.03
CA LYS A 351 -44.48 14.01 3.43
C LYS A 351 -45.76 13.62 2.72
N ASN A 352 -46.74 13.10 3.45
CA ASN A 352 -48.11 13.08 3.02
C ASN A 352 -48.36 14.53 2.60
N GLN A 353 -48.29 14.77 1.29
CA GLN A 353 -48.86 15.93 0.68
C GLN A 353 -50.33 15.76 1.01
N ASP A 354 -50.66 16.34 2.15
CA ASP A 354 -52.00 16.61 2.59
C ASP A 354 -52.69 17.15 1.35
N GLN A 355 -53.56 16.31 0.80
CA GLN A 355 -54.52 16.66 -0.22
C GLN A 355 -55.40 17.71 0.44
N GLY A 356 -54.93 18.95 0.45
CA GLY A 356 -55.71 20.12 0.73
C GLY A 356 -56.71 20.29 -0.40
N GLU A 357 -57.76 19.47 -0.36
CA GLU A 357 -59.08 19.84 -0.83
C GLU A 357 -59.43 21.22 -0.27
N SER A 358 -59.22 22.26 -1.06
CA SER A 358 -60.05 23.46 -1.04
C SER A 358 -60.34 23.75 -2.52
N ASN A 359 -61.46 23.31 -3.09
CA ASN A 359 -62.83 23.74 -2.79
C ASN A 359 -62.90 25.24 -2.56
N ASN A 360 -62.91 26.00 -3.67
CA ASN A 360 -63.60 27.28 -3.86
C ASN A 360 -63.60 27.56 -5.38
N ARG A 361 -64.62 27.14 -6.14
CA ARG A 361 -65.99 27.68 -6.21
C ARG A 361 -66.01 29.03 -6.95
N ASP A 362 -66.56 28.94 -8.15
CA ASP A 362 -67.25 29.96 -8.94
C ASP A 362 -67.31 31.37 -8.35
N GLU A 363 -66.74 32.33 -9.06
CA GLU A 363 -67.27 33.69 -9.13
C GLU A 363 -66.97 34.29 -10.51
N SER A 364 -67.62 33.72 -11.53
CA SER A 364 -67.96 34.42 -12.76
C SER A 364 -69.27 35.17 -12.53
N ASN A 365 -69.23 36.48 -12.31
CA ASN A 365 -70.35 37.33 -12.68
C ASN A 365 -69.95 38.80 -12.87
N ASN A 366 -69.94 39.19 -14.16
CA ASN A 366 -70.46 40.42 -14.74
C ASN A 366 -70.36 41.73 -13.97
N ARG A 367 -69.58 42.64 -14.53
CA ARG A 367 -69.88 44.08 -14.47
C ARG A 367 -69.43 44.76 -15.75
N GLU A 368 -70.34 44.81 -16.72
CA GLU A 368 -70.40 45.86 -17.75
C GLU A 368 -71.57 46.79 -17.38
N ASP A 369 -71.38 48.06 -17.74
CA ASP A 369 -72.26 49.24 -17.71
C ASP A 369 -72.52 49.99 -16.38
#